data_AF-A0A924MWA7-F1
#
_entry.id   AF-A0A924MWA7-F1
#
_cell.length_a   1.000
_cell.length_b   1.000
_cell.length_c   1.000
_cell.angle_alpha   90.00
_cell.angle_beta   90.00
_cell.angle_gamma   90.00
#
_symmetry.space_group_name_H-M   'P 1'
#
loop_
_entity.id
_entity.type
_entity.pdbx_description
1 polymer ?
#
loop_
_entity_poly.entity_id
_entity_poly.type
_entity_poly.pdbx_seq_one_letter_code
_entity_poly.pdbx_strand_id
1 'polypeptide(L)' 'LLHRKQIDKLIGAVQRDGRTLIPLKIYFNDKGLVKLEIGLAKGKKNHDKRETEAARDWQRDKARLMKGDRSD' A
#
# COMPACT_ATOMS: atom_id res chain seq x y z
N LEU A 1 20.94 -4.32 7.84
CA LEU A 1 20.50 -5.72 7.56
C LEU A 1 19.63 -6.20 8.72
N LEU A 2 18.68 -7.10 8.44
CA LEU A 2 17.77 -7.63 9.45
C LEU A 2 18.46 -8.72 10.29
N HIS A 3 18.05 -8.83 11.55
CA HIS A 3 18.46 -9.92 12.42
C HIS A 3 17.68 -11.20 12.12
N ARG A 4 18.27 -12.37 12.42
CA ARG A 4 17.65 -13.69 12.15
C ARG A 4 16.22 -13.80 12.69
N LYS A 5 16.00 -13.39 13.95
CA LYS A 5 14.67 -13.38 14.59
C LYS A 5 13.63 -12.54 13.81
N GLN A 6 14.06 -11.45 13.19
CA GLN A 6 13.17 -10.60 12.38
C GLN A 6 12.81 -11.30 11.06
N ILE A 7 13.79 -11.95 10.42
CA ILE A 7 13.59 -12.74 9.20
C ILE A 7 12.60 -13.88 9.46
N ASP A 8 12.80 -14.66 10.52
CA ASP A 8 11.93 -15.79 10.85
C ASP A 8 10.48 -15.33 11.13
N LYS A 9 10.31 -14.17 11.79
CA LYS A 9 9.00 -13.55 12.01
C LYS A 9 8.32 -13.15 10.69
N LEU A 10 9.07 -12.54 9.77
CA LEU A 10 8.54 -12.13 8.47
C LEU A 10 8.17 -13.34 7.60
N ILE A 11 9.02 -14.37 7.56
CA ILE A 11 8.74 -15.63 6.86
C ILE A 11 7.47 -16.27 7.40
N GLY A 12 7.35 -16.36 8.73
CA GLY A 12 6.15 -16.91 9.37
C GLY A 12 4.87 -16.13 9.06
N ALA A 13 4.95 -14.80 8.93
CA ALA A 13 3.81 -13.97 8.57
C ALA A 13 3.43 -14.08 7.08
N VAL A 14 4.41 -14.26 6.20
CA VAL A 14 4.14 -14.47 4.76
C VAL A 14 3.54 -15.84 4.51
N GLN A 15 4.14 -16.90 5.09
CA GLN A 15 3.74 -18.28 4.84
C GLN A 15 2.44 -18.69 5.55
N ARG A 16 2.21 -18.25 6.79
CA ARG A 16 1.03 -18.68 7.58
C ARG A 16 -0.16 -17.76 7.42
N ASP A 17 0.04 -16.45 7.47
CA ASP A 17 -1.06 -15.48 7.46
C ASP A 17 -1.46 -15.02 6.05
N GLY A 18 -0.71 -15.45 5.02
CA GLY A 18 -0.90 -15.01 3.63
C GLY A 18 -0.67 -13.51 3.44
N ARG A 19 0.19 -12.90 4.28
CA ARG A 19 0.55 -11.48 4.18
C ARG A 19 1.66 -11.29 3.14
N THR A 20 1.69 -10.14 2.51
CA THR A 20 2.70 -9.77 1.51
C THR A 20 3.67 -8.76 2.11
N LEU A 21 4.96 -8.99 1.93
CA LEU A 21 6.00 -8.03 2.30
C LEU A 21 6.11 -6.96 1.22
N ILE A 22 6.06 -5.68 1.59
CA ILE A 22 6.12 -4.54 0.67
C ILE A 22 7.14 -3.50 1.14
N PRO A 23 7.84 -2.83 0.21
CA PRO A 23 8.67 -1.68 0.56
C PRO A 23 7.78 -0.47 0.90
N LEU A 24 8.14 0.26 1.94
CA LEU A 24 7.47 1.51 2.34
C LEU A 24 8.30 2.72 1.91
N LYS A 25 9.60 2.73 2.24
CA LYS A 25 10.50 3.85 2.00
C LYS A 25 11.94 3.38 1.80
N ILE A 26 12.68 4.16 1.02
CA ILE A 26 14.14 4.06 0.92
C ILE A 26 14.71 5.32 1.56
N TYR A 27 15.68 5.19 2.45
CA TYR A 27 16.30 6.31 3.16
C TYR A 27 17.79 6.07 3.42
N PHE A 28 18.57 7.13 3.60
CA PHE A 28 19.95 7.02 4.07
C PHE A 28 19.97 7.08 5.60
N ASN A 29 20.76 6.22 6.23
CA ASN A 29 21.00 6.33 7.68
C ASN A 29 22.13 7.32 7.98
N ASP A 30 22.35 7.59 9.27
CA ASP A 30 23.42 8.50 9.75
C ASP A 30 24.84 8.09 9.32
N LYS A 31 25.01 6.85 8.84
CA LYS A 31 26.28 6.33 8.32
C LYS A 31 26.39 6.46 6.78
N GLY A 32 25.45 7.14 6.13
CA GLY A 32 25.40 7.32 4.67
C GLY A 32 25.00 6.06 3.88
N LEU A 33 24.50 5.02 4.54
CA LEU A 33 24.08 3.77 3.91
C LEU A 33 22.59 3.81 3.58
N VAL A 34 22.24 3.30 2.40
CA VAL A 34 20.85 3.11 1.98
C VAL A 34 20.20 2.01 2.83
N LYS A 35 19.03 2.30 3.38
CA LYS A 35 18.15 1.38 4.10
C LYS A 35 16.77 1.37 3.48
N LEU A 36 16.15 0.20 3.54
CA LEU A 36 14.77 -0.03 3.13
C LEU A 36 13.91 -0.22 4.37
N GLU A 37 12.85 0.58 4.47
CA GLU A 37 11.74 0.33 5.38
C GLU A 37 10.74 -0.61 4.70
N ILE A 38 10.34 -1.68 5.38
CA ILE A 38 9.44 -2.71 4.84
C ILE A 38 8.24 -2.89 5.77
N GLY A 39 7.08 -3.20 5.19
CA GLY A 39 5.84 -3.47 5.89
C GLY A 39 5.23 -4.81 5.45
N LEU A 40 4.35 -5.36 6.29
CA LEU A 40 3.51 -6.50 5.94
C LEU A 40 2.09 -6.00 5.65
N ALA A 41 1.59 -6.29 4.47
CA ALA A 41 0.25 -5.93 4.04
C ALA A 41 -0.62 -7.17 3.80
N LYS A 42 -1.94 -7.00 3.88
CA LYS A 42 -2.93 -7.98 3.42
C LYS A 42 -3.80 -7.30 2.38
N GLY A 43 -4.10 -8.00 1.27
CA GLY A 43 -5.00 -7.47 0.26
C GLY A 43 -6.39 -7.19 0.84
N LYS A 44 -7.06 -6.14 0.35
CA LYS A 44 -8.47 -5.85 0.68
C LYS A 44 -9.36 -7.02 0.28
N LYS A 45 -10.42 -7.28 1.06
CA LYS A 45 -11.43 -8.28 0.69
C LYS A 45 -12.15 -7.83 -0.59
N ASN A 46 -12.62 -8.78 -1.39
CA ASN A 46 -13.28 -8.46 -2.67
C ASN A 46 -14.53 -7.59 -2.50
N HIS A 47 -15.26 -7.71 -1.39
CA HIS A 47 -16.38 -6.83 -1.08
C HIS A 47 -15.93 -5.36 -0.93
N ASP A 48 -14.93 -5.12 -0.07
CA ASP A 48 -14.35 -3.80 0.18
C ASP A 48 -13.74 -3.17 -1.09
N LYS A 49 -13.26 -3.99 -2.03
CA LYS A 49 -12.76 -3.52 -3.33
C LYS A 49 -13.88 -2.91 -4.17
N ARG A 50 -15.04 -3.57 -4.27
CA ARG A 50 -16.18 -3.08 -5.07
C ARG A 50 -16.67 -1.73 -4.57
N GLU A 51 -16.81 -1.56 -3.26
CA GLU A 51 -17.20 -0.28 -2.66
C GLU A 51 -16.15 0.81 -2.93
N THR A 52 -14.87 0.49 -2.78
CA THR A 52 -13.77 1.42 -3.07
C THR A 52 -13.74 1.83 -4.56
N GLU A 53 -13.97 0.89 -5.47
CA GLU A 53 -14.01 1.13 -6.92
C GLU A 53 -15.20 2.01 -7.29
N ALA A 54 -16.40 1.68 -6.82
CA ALA A 54 -17.59 2.50 -7.03
C ALA A 54 -17.42 3.93 -6.51
N ALA A 55 -16.86 4.10 -5.30
CA ALA A 55 -16.58 5.42 -4.74
C ALA A 55 -15.55 6.20 -5.57
N ARG A 56 -14.51 5.53 -6.09
CA ARG A 56 -13.51 6.16 -6.97
C ARG A 56 -14.11 6.60 -8.29
N ASP A 57 -14.94 5.76 -8.90
CA ASP A 57 -15.59 6.07 -10.17
C ASP A 57 -16.56 7.25 -10.00
N TRP A 58 -17.36 7.25 -8.93
CA TRP A 58 -18.23 8.38 -8.56
C TRP A 58 -17.46 9.70 -8.38
N GLN A 59 -16.30 9.66 -7.70
CA GLN A 59 -15.46 10.86 -7.53
C GLN A 59 -14.90 11.37 -8.86
N ARG A 60 -14.54 10.47 -9.80
CA ARG A 60 -14.08 10.87 -11.14
C ARG A 60 -15.21 11.52 -11.94
N ASP A 61 -16.41 10.97 -11.90
CA ASP A 61 -17.55 11.54 -12.63
C ASP A 61 -17.99 12.88 -12.05
N LYS A 62 -18.02 13.00 -10.70
CA LYS A 62 -18.22 14.29 -10.03
C LYS A 62 -17.18 15.33 -10.45
N ALA A 63 -15.90 14.95 -10.53
CA ALA A 63 -14.84 15.85 -10.98
C ALA A 63 -14.99 16.27 -12.45
N ARG A 64 -15.52 15.39 -13.32
CA ARG A 64 -15.83 15.72 -14.72
C ARG A 64 -16.99 16.71 -14.83
N LEU A 65 -18.09 16.47 -14.12
CA LEU A 65 -19.26 17.37 -14.08
C LEU A 65 -18.84 18.78 -13.62
N MET A 66 -18.10 18.88 -12.51
CA MET A 66 -17.60 20.16 -12.00
C MET A 66 -16.61 20.88 -12.93
N LYS A 67 -16.01 20.18 -13.90
CA LYS A 67 -15.12 20.77 -14.90
C LYS A 67 -15.89 21.21 -16.16
N GLY A 68 -16.95 20.49 -16.54
CA GLY A 68 -17.85 20.85 -17.65
C GLY A 68 -18.77 22.04 -17.32
N ASP A 69 -19.21 22.17 -16.07
CA ASP A 69 -20.07 23.29 -15.64
C ASP A 69 -19.34 24.64 -15.53
N ARG A 70 -18.01 24.69 -15.75
CA ARG A 70 -17.22 25.94 -15.74
C ARG A 70 -16.91 26.51 -17.13
N SER A 71 -17.48 25.91 -18.19
CA SER A 71 -17.28 26.35 -19.58
C SER A 71 -18.44 27.12 -20.21
N ASP A 72 -19.44 27.51 -19.41
CA ASP A 72 -20.48 28.49 -19.80
C ASP A 72 -20.37 29.78 -18.96
#